data_AF-A0A9E3PH48-F1
#
_entry.id   AF-A0A9E3PH48-F1
#
_cell.length_a   1.000
_cell.length_b   1.000
_cell.length_c   1.000
_cell.angle_alpha   90.00
_cell.angle_beta   90.00
_cell.angle_gamma   90.00
#
_symmetry.space_group_name_H-M   'P 1'
#
loop_
_entity.id
_entity.type
_entity.pdbx_description
1 polymer ?
#
loop_
_entity_poly.entity_id
_entity_poly.type
_entity_poly.pdbx_seq_one_letter_code
_entity_poly.pdbx_strand_id
1 'polypeptide(L)'
;MALNIKSAETERLARDVAALTGDTITEAVRKGLLLLQEEARSAREAEIERKMQAIRDIQERVRKKLGGQKLVITKDDFDALWDE
;
A
#
# COMPACT_ATOMS: atom_id res chain seq x y z
N MET A 1 -9.21 13.93 22.72
CA MET A 1 -7.98 13.38 23.33
C MET A 1 -6.79 14.23 22.91
N ALA A 2 -5.80 14.41 23.77
CA ALA A 2 -4.58 15.16 23.46
C ALA A 2 -3.50 14.22 22.92
N LEU A 3 -2.85 14.61 21.82
CA LEU A 3 -1.65 13.94 21.32
C LEU A 3 -0.47 14.35 22.21
N ASN A 4 0.25 13.37 22.79
CA ASN A 4 1.48 13.64 23.54
C ASN A 4 2.71 13.25 22.71
N ILE A 5 3.52 14.24 22.33
CA ILE A 5 4.76 14.04 21.59
C ILE A 5 5.91 13.98 22.61
N LYS A 6 6.46 12.78 22.83
CA LYS A 6 7.55 12.57 23.80
C LYS A 6 8.94 12.99 23.29
N SER A 7 9.09 13.12 21.97
CA SER A 7 10.35 13.55 21.35
C SER A 7 10.44 15.07 21.36
N ALA A 8 11.44 15.60 22.05
CA ALA A 8 11.70 17.04 22.11
C ALA A 8 11.99 17.64 20.73
N GLU A 9 12.64 16.87 19.85
CA GLU A 9 12.88 17.29 18.46
C GLU A 9 11.58 17.40 17.66
N THR A 10 10.68 16.42 17.79
CA THR A 10 9.41 16.44 17.08
C THR A 10 8.52 17.58 17.58
N GLU A 11 8.52 17.84 18.90
CA GLU A 11 7.80 18.98 19.46
C GLU A 11 8.35 20.32 18.95
N ARG A 12 9.68 20.48 18.92
CA ARG A 12 10.33 21.66 18.36
C ARG A 12 9.93 21.87 16.90
N LEU A 13 10.00 20.81 16.08
CA LEU A 13 9.63 20.89 14.67
C LEU A 13 8.15 21.30 14.50
N ALA A 14 7.24 20.73 15.29
CA ALA A 14 5.82 21.10 15.23
C ALA A 14 5.58 22.57 15.62
N ARG A 15 6.33 23.08 16.61
CA ARG A 15 6.30 24.50 17.00
C ARG A 15 6.86 25.41 15.91
N ASP A 16 7.98 25.04 15.31
CA ASP A 16 8.62 25.82 14.25
C ASP A 16 7.71 25.93 13.02
N VAL A 17 7.11 24.82 12.59
CA VAL A 17 6.15 24.82 11.48
C VAL A 17 4.94 25.70 11.81
N ALA A 18 4.35 25.56 13.01
CA ALA A 18 3.24 26.39 13.45
C ALA A 18 3.59 27.89 13.44
N ALA A 19 4.78 28.26 13.92
CA ALA A 19 5.25 29.64 13.91
C ALA A 19 5.43 30.19 12.48
N LEU A 20 5.95 29.37 11.56
CA LEU A 20 6.16 29.76 10.16
C LEU A 20 4.85 29.89 9.37
N THR A 21 3.85 29.05 9.64
CA THR A 21 2.57 29.06 8.91
C THR A 21 1.49 29.91 9.56
N GLY A 22 1.71 30.35 10.81
CA GLY A 22 0.69 31.02 11.62
C GLY A 22 -0.41 30.08 12.12
N ASP A 23 -0.23 28.77 11.99
CA ASP A 23 -1.16 27.76 12.49
C ASP A 23 -0.98 27.49 13.99
N THR A 24 -1.92 26.77 14.58
CA THR A 24 -1.68 26.10 15.87
C THR A 24 -0.79 24.87 15.66
N ILE A 25 -0.09 24.42 16.71
CA ILE A 25 0.70 23.17 16.67
C ILE A 25 -0.15 21.99 16.17
N THR A 26 -1.40 21.91 16.64
CA THR A 26 -2.35 20.86 16.22
C THR A 26 -2.63 20.92 14.72
N GLU A 27 -2.90 22.10 14.17
CA GLU A 27 -3.16 22.24 12.73
C GLU A 27 -1.91 22.00 11.89
N ALA A 28 -0.74 22.44 12.34
CA ALA A 28 0.53 22.13 11.69
C ALA A 28 0.76 20.61 11.60
N VAL A 29 0.56 19.89 12.70
CA VAL A 29 0.67 18.42 12.75
C VAL A 29 -0.39 17.77 11.86
N ARG A 30 -1.64 18.22 11.93
CA ARG A 30 -2.74 17.67 11.12
C ARG A 30 -2.47 17.82 9.62
N LYS A 31 -2.06 19.01 9.17
CA LYS A 31 -1.73 19.25 7.75
C LYS A 31 -0.54 18.41 7.30
N GLY A 32 0.53 18.32 8.11
CA GLY A 32 1.67 17.46 7.81
C GLY A 32 1.31 15.98 7.66
N LEU A 33 0.44 15.46 8.55
CA LEU A 33 -0.05 14.08 8.46
C LEU A 33 -0.94 13.84 7.23
N LEU A 34 -1.75 14.83 6.83
CA LEU A 34 -2.57 14.73 5.62
C LEU A 34 -1.70 14.63 4.36
N LEU A 35 -0.65 15.45 4.26
CA LEU A 35 0.29 15.41 3.13
C LEU A 35 0.96 14.03 3.03
N LEU A 36 1.48 13.52 4.15
CA LEU A 36 2.12 12.20 4.20
C LEU A 36 1.13 11.06 3.90
N GLN A 37 -0.12 11.19 4.35
CA GLN A 37 -1.15 10.19 4.08
C GLN A 37 -1.50 10.13 2.58
N GLU A 38 -1.61 11.28 1.93
CA GLU A 38 -1.87 11.37 0.50
C GLU A 38 -0.73 10.73 -0.31
N GLU A 39 0.51 11.10 -0.01
CA GLU A 39 1.70 10.51 -0.65
C GLU A 39 1.76 8.99 -0.46
N ALA A 40 1.54 8.51 0.77
CA ALA A 40 1.54 7.09 1.09
C ALA A 40 0.42 6.33 0.37
N ARG A 41 -0.77 6.94 0.23
CA ARG A 41 -1.89 6.34 -0.53
C ARG A 41 -1.53 6.21 -2.00
N SER A 42 -1.04 7.27 -2.64
CA SER A 42 -0.66 7.24 -4.05
C SER A 42 0.46 6.24 -4.32
N ALA A 43 1.48 6.17 -3.46
CA ALA A 43 2.56 5.20 -3.58
C ALA A 43 2.04 3.75 -3.50
N ARG A 44 1.12 3.48 -2.56
CA ARG A 44 0.51 2.17 -2.39
C ARG A 44 -0.36 1.77 -3.59
N GLU A 45 -1.16 2.69 -4.11
CA GLU A 45 -1.99 2.45 -5.29
C GLU A 45 -1.14 2.15 -6.53
N ALA A 46 -0.05 2.91 -6.74
CA ALA A 46 0.90 2.65 -7.81
C ALA A 46 1.58 1.27 -7.68
N GLU A 47 1.91 0.86 -6.45
CA GLU A 47 2.46 -0.48 -6.20
C GLU A 47 1.45 -1.60 -6.52
N ILE A 48 0.19 -1.43 -6.10
CA ILE A 48 -0.89 -2.36 -6.42
C ILE A 48 -1.05 -2.47 -7.94
N GLU A 49 -1.10 -1.35 -8.65
CA GLU A 49 -1.26 -1.36 -10.11
C GLU A 49 -0.09 -2.06 -10.80
N ARG A 50 1.15 -1.82 -10.36
CA ARG A 50 2.33 -2.55 -10.85
C ARG A 50 2.21 -4.06 -10.65
N LYS A 51 1.77 -4.50 -9.46
CA LYS A 51 1.59 -5.93 -9.16
C LYS A 51 0.48 -6.54 -10.01
N MET A 52 -0.64 -5.83 -10.16
CA MET A 52 -1.76 -6.28 -10.99
C MET A 52 -1.36 -6.39 -12.45
N GLN A 53 -0.56 -5.45 -12.98
CA GLN A 53 -0.03 -5.55 -14.33
C GLN A 53 0.87 -6.78 -14.48
N ALA A 54 1.79 -7.02 -13.54
CA ALA A 54 2.64 -8.20 -13.57
C ALA A 54 1.83 -9.51 -13.54
N ILE A 55 0.76 -9.57 -12.73
CA ILE A 55 -0.16 -10.71 -12.70
C ILE A 55 -0.85 -10.90 -14.06
N ARG A 56 -1.35 -9.82 -14.68
CA ARG A 56 -1.97 -9.89 -16.01
C ARG A 56 -0.99 -10.42 -17.07
N ASP A 57 0.25 -9.95 -17.06
CA ASP A 57 1.29 -10.40 -18.00
C ASP A 57 1.62 -11.89 -17.80
N ILE A 58 1.70 -12.35 -16.54
CA ILE A 58 1.90 -13.77 -16.21
C ILE A 58 0.72 -14.59 -16.71
N GLN A 59 -0.52 -14.17 -16.43
CA GLN A 59 -1.73 -14.86 -16.87
C GLN A 59 -1.80 -14.95 -18.40
N GLU A 60 -1.42 -13.89 -19.12
CA GLU A 60 -1.39 -13.90 -20.57
C GLU A 60 -0.34 -14.89 -21.11
N ARG A 61 0.87 -14.88 -20.55
CA ARG A 61 1.93 -15.83 -20.92
C ARG A 61 1.51 -17.28 -20.67
N VAL A 62 0.90 -17.55 -19.53
CA VAL A 62 0.38 -18.88 -19.18
C VAL A 62 -0.73 -19.29 -20.14
N ARG A 63 -1.69 -18.40 -20.42
CA ARG A 63 -2.78 -18.66 -21.38
C ARG A 63 -2.25 -19.00 -22.78
N LYS A 64 -1.25 -18.25 -23.26
CA LYS A 64 -0.58 -18.51 -24.55
C LYS A 64 0.09 -19.89 -24.57
N LYS A 65 0.79 -20.27 -23.49
CA LYS A 65 1.45 -21.58 -23.38
C LYS A 65 0.47 -22.75 -23.30
N LEU A 66 -0.65 -22.58 -22.62
CA LEU A 66 -1.69 -23.61 -22.44
C LEU A 66 -2.73 -23.62 -23.58
N GLY A 67 -2.50 -22.89 -24.67
CA GLY A 67 -3.40 -22.87 -25.83
C GLY A 67 -4.81 -22.35 -25.55
N GLY A 68 -5.00 -21.54 -24.50
CA GLY A 68 -6.31 -21.03 -24.10
C GLY A 68 -7.25 -22.07 -23.46
N GLN A 69 -6.77 -23.28 -23.20
CA GLN A 69 -7.57 -24.33 -22.56
C GLN A 69 -7.80 -23.96 -21.09
N LYS A 70 -9.07 -23.92 -20.67
CA LYS A 70 -9.42 -23.69 -19.28
C LYS A 70 -9.15 -25.00 -18.52
N LEU A 71 -8.03 -25.06 -17.81
CA LEU A 71 -7.73 -26.20 -16.93
C LEU A 71 -8.79 -26.21 -15.82
N VAL A 72 -9.66 -27.21 -15.85
CA VAL A 72 -10.56 -27.53 -14.75
C VAL A 72 -9.86 -28.60 -13.93
N ILE A 73 -9.25 -28.22 -12.82
CA ILE A 73 -8.69 -29.19 -11.87
C ILE A 73 -9.84 -29.64 -10.99
N THR A 74 -10.19 -30.92 -11.06
CA THR A 74 -11.20 -31.50 -10.16
C THR A 74 -10.58 -31.76 -8.79
N LYS A 75 -11.43 -32.00 -7.78
CA LYS A 75 -10.95 -32.36 -6.44
C LYS A 75 -10.13 -33.65 -6.48
N ASP A 76 -10.55 -34.63 -7.28
CA ASP A 76 -9.87 -35.91 -7.43
C ASP A 76 -8.48 -35.74 -8.07
N ASP A 77 -8.35 -34.85 -9.06
CA ASP A 77 -7.03 -34.52 -9.66
C ASP A 77 -6.08 -33.86 -8.65
N PHE A 78 -6.61 -33.09 -7.71
CA PHE A 78 -5.82 -32.41 -6.68
C PHE A 78 -5.39 -33.38 -5.58
N ASP A 79 -6.29 -34.24 -5.11
CA ASP A 79 -6.01 -35.22 -4.06
C ASP A 79 -4.93 -36.23 -4.54
N ALA A 80 -4.94 -36.63 -5.82
CA ALA A 80 -3.95 -37.52 -6.43
C ALA A 80 -2.51 -36.96 -6.50
N LEU A 81 -2.31 -35.64 -6.34
CA LEU A 81 -0.97 -35.00 -6.34
C LEU A 81 -0.27 -35.09 -4.97
N TRP A 82 -0.99 -35.46 -3.91
CA TRP A 82 -0.51 -35.46 -2.53
C TRP A 82 -0.60 -36.82 -1.83
N ASP A 83 -1.10 -37.85 -2.52
CA ASP A 83 -1.07 -39.24 -2.06
C ASP A 83 0.30 -39.89 -2.38
N GLU A 84 1.35 -39.42 -1.70
CA GLU A 84 2.62 -40.13 -1.45
C GLU A 84 2.99 -40.08 0.05
#